data_AF-A0A5M6C3M6-F1
#
_entry.id   AF-A0A5M6C3M6-F1
#
_cell.length_a   1.000
_cell.length_b   1.000
_cell.length_c   1.000
_cell.angle_alpha   90.00
_cell.angle_beta   90.00
_cell.angle_gamma   90.00
#
_symmetry.space_group_name_H-M   'P 1'
#
loop_
_entity.id
_entity.type
_entity.pdbx_description
1 polymer ?
#
loop_
_entity_poly.entity_id
_entity_poly.type
_entity_poly.pdbx_seq_one_letter_code
_entity_poly.pdbx_strand_id
1 'polypeptide(L)'
;MTNKRTSSPDSGPSDPKRTRTEVPSLHSWLHPNEPPPLSAHSPPLHESSSTFLSFTVSLVPPSHITTETSLAKEARRIVRELDVVSQVGDLVMGSGEGAFQSGEGRAVGRGKGKERAREPDHRMWACRALCLKEGKNGTEGEEDYHLIESFNDDGEKFGGERILKVLREQNAVDVLTVCARWYGGDMIGPIRFQHIATTVQTSLKSLLHFVQLRDLRTALEALDEEITLLRAATAPTSSAPSQNDPAIASNGGKYDTIEDVAKLERLIKAKEKTKAILESKQSS
;
A
#
# COMPACT_ATOMS: atom_id res chain seq x y z
N MET A 1 -8.70 28.46 -62.07
CA MET A 1 -9.81 27.75 -61.41
C MET A 1 -9.47 27.60 -59.94
N THR A 2 -9.95 28.55 -59.14
CA THR A 2 -9.71 28.72 -57.72
C THR A 2 -10.85 28.08 -56.93
N ASN A 3 -10.56 27.07 -56.10
CA ASN A 3 -11.51 26.61 -55.08
C ASN A 3 -11.01 26.98 -53.69
N LYS A 4 -11.63 28.04 -53.15
CA LYS A 4 -11.63 28.43 -51.74
C LYS A 4 -12.18 27.26 -50.91
N ARG A 5 -11.45 26.82 -49.87
CA ARG A 5 -12.06 26.10 -48.75
C ARG A 5 -12.44 27.10 -47.68
N THR A 6 -13.73 27.08 -47.37
CA THR A 6 -14.42 27.84 -46.34
C THR A 6 -14.00 27.37 -44.95
N SER A 7 -13.81 28.32 -44.05
CA SER A 7 -13.68 28.13 -42.61
C SER A 7 -15.04 27.94 -41.94
N SER A 8 -14.95 27.49 -40.67
CA SER A 8 -15.90 27.59 -39.56
C SER A 8 -16.62 26.27 -39.18
N PRO A 9 -17.17 26.15 -37.96
CA PRO A 9 -16.51 26.31 -36.66
C PRO A 9 -16.96 25.20 -35.65
N ASP A 10 -16.50 25.35 -34.42
CA ASP A 10 -17.20 25.01 -33.18
C ASP A 10 -16.88 23.70 -32.45
N SER A 11 -16.57 23.95 -31.18
CA SER A 11 -16.33 23.08 -30.04
C SER A 11 -17.48 22.12 -29.78
N GLY A 12 -17.21 20.81 -29.96
CA GLY A 12 -18.02 19.73 -29.38
C GLY A 12 -17.59 19.43 -27.94
N PRO A 13 -18.51 18.92 -27.09
CA PRO A 13 -18.27 18.75 -25.66
C PRO A 13 -17.21 17.67 -25.41
N SER A 14 -16.37 17.92 -24.42
CA SER A 14 -15.35 17.01 -23.93
C SER A 14 -15.95 15.63 -23.61
N ASP A 15 -15.56 14.63 -24.38
CA ASP A 15 -15.80 13.22 -24.08
C ASP A 15 -15.36 12.93 -22.64
N PRO A 16 -16.22 12.36 -21.77
CA PRO A 16 -15.81 11.98 -20.43
C PRO A 16 -14.71 10.93 -20.58
N LYS A 17 -13.53 11.22 -20.01
CA LYS A 17 -12.37 10.33 -19.95
C LYS A 17 -12.84 8.89 -19.76
N ARG A 18 -12.70 8.09 -20.82
CA ARG A 18 -12.91 6.64 -20.80
C ARG A 18 -12.12 6.12 -19.60
N THR A 19 -12.81 5.75 -18.53
CA THR A 19 -12.20 5.15 -17.35
C THR A 19 -11.46 3.92 -17.86
N ARG A 20 -10.12 3.96 -17.79
CA ARG A 20 -9.30 2.85 -18.21
C ARG A 20 -9.74 1.68 -17.34
N THR A 21 -10.40 0.68 -17.93
CA THR A 21 -10.80 -0.54 -17.22
C THR A 21 -9.54 -1.04 -16.54
N GLU A 22 -9.48 -0.96 -15.21
CA GLU A 22 -8.32 -1.42 -14.47
C GLU A 22 -8.16 -2.90 -14.78
N VAL A 23 -7.03 -3.25 -15.40
CA VAL A 23 -6.68 -4.64 -15.59
C VAL A 23 -6.55 -5.23 -14.18
N PRO A 24 -7.26 -6.33 -13.86
CA PRO A 24 -7.16 -6.96 -12.55
C PRO A 24 -5.68 -7.17 -12.20
N SER A 25 -5.27 -6.69 -11.01
CA SER A 25 -3.92 -6.93 -10.52
C SER A 25 -3.69 -8.43 -10.36
N LEU A 26 -2.45 -8.89 -10.47
CA LEU A 26 -2.11 -10.29 -10.22
C LEU A 26 -2.63 -10.78 -8.86
N HIS A 27 -2.56 -9.92 -7.83
CA HIS A 27 -3.14 -10.20 -6.52
C HIS A 27 -4.65 -10.43 -6.59
N SER A 28 -5.41 -9.53 -7.24
CA SER A 28 -6.87 -9.68 -7.36
C SER A 28 -7.29 -10.94 -8.13
N TRP A 29 -6.44 -11.42 -9.03
CA TRP A 29 -6.69 -12.66 -9.76
C TRP A 29 -6.37 -13.91 -8.95
N LEU A 30 -5.26 -13.89 -8.18
CA LEU A 30 -4.85 -15.01 -7.33
C LEU A 30 -5.65 -15.10 -6.02
N HIS A 31 -6.09 -13.96 -5.49
CA HIS A 31 -6.76 -13.82 -4.21
C HIS A 31 -8.05 -12.98 -4.36
N PRO A 32 -9.08 -13.49 -5.04
CA PRO A 32 -10.29 -12.72 -5.35
C PRO A 32 -11.08 -12.26 -4.12
N ASN A 33 -10.85 -12.88 -2.96
CA ASN A 33 -11.56 -12.60 -1.72
C ASN A 33 -10.67 -11.88 -0.68
N GLU A 34 -9.41 -11.57 -1.01
CA GLU A 34 -8.51 -10.87 -0.08
C GLU A 34 -8.18 -9.48 -0.63
N PRO A 35 -8.22 -8.43 0.22
CA PRO A 35 -7.78 -7.12 -0.21
C PRO A 35 -6.29 -7.18 -0.60
N PRO A 36 -5.86 -6.36 -1.58
CA PRO A 36 -4.45 -6.25 -1.90
C PRO A 36 -3.66 -5.75 -0.69
N PRO A 37 -2.38 -6.15 -0.57
CA PRO A 37 -1.50 -5.60 0.45
C PRO A 37 -1.51 -4.08 0.40
N LEU A 38 -1.64 -3.46 1.57
CA LEU A 38 -1.50 -2.01 1.68
C LEU A 38 -0.09 -1.61 1.26
N SER A 39 0.02 -0.54 0.51
CA SER A 39 1.31 0.00 0.10
C SER A 39 1.29 1.52 0.14
N ALA A 40 2.43 2.10 0.46
CA ALA A 40 2.66 3.53 0.39
C ALA A 40 4.07 3.78 -0.14
N HIS A 41 4.28 4.94 -0.75
CA HIS A 41 5.61 5.39 -1.14
C HIS A 41 5.93 6.76 -0.54
N SER A 42 7.22 7.06 -0.40
CA SER A 42 7.68 8.41 -0.09
C SER A 42 7.53 9.31 -1.32
N PRO A 43 7.51 10.64 -1.15
CA PRO A 43 7.86 11.55 -2.24
C PRO A 43 9.28 11.24 -2.76
N PRO A 44 9.60 11.63 -4.02
CA PRO A 44 10.96 11.62 -4.51
C PRO A 44 11.83 12.54 -3.64
N LEU A 45 13.03 12.08 -3.31
CA LEU A 45 14.07 12.88 -2.69
C LEU A 45 15.24 12.99 -3.67
N HIS A 46 15.49 14.21 -4.14
CA HIS A 46 16.61 14.52 -5.03
C HIS A 46 17.79 15.07 -4.22
N GLU A 47 18.99 14.60 -4.51
CA GLU A 47 20.24 15.13 -3.93
C GLU A 47 21.33 15.10 -4.99
N SER A 48 21.86 16.27 -5.37
CA SER A 48 22.77 16.42 -6.51
C SER A 48 22.20 15.71 -7.75
N SER A 49 22.92 14.77 -8.35
CA SER A 49 22.47 13.92 -9.45
C SER A 49 21.86 12.58 -9.01
N SER A 50 21.49 12.39 -7.73
CA SER A 50 20.83 11.18 -7.24
C SER A 50 19.35 11.40 -6.95
N THR A 51 18.55 10.34 -7.04
CA THR A 51 17.13 10.36 -6.64
C THR A 51 16.78 9.10 -5.85
N PHE A 52 16.10 9.28 -4.73
CA PHE A 52 15.66 8.22 -3.83
C PHE A 52 14.15 8.24 -3.72
N LEU A 53 13.55 7.05 -3.64
CA LEU A 53 12.14 6.89 -3.31
C LEU A 53 11.97 5.52 -2.63
N SER A 54 11.18 5.46 -1.56
CA SER A 54 10.91 4.20 -0.88
C SER A 54 9.46 3.78 -1.01
N PHE A 55 9.22 2.49 -1.16
CA PHE A 55 7.92 1.83 -1.03
C PHE A 55 7.91 1.04 0.28
N THR A 56 6.85 1.13 1.06
CA THR A 56 6.61 0.26 2.21
C THR A 56 5.28 -0.46 1.96
N VAL A 57 5.31 -1.79 2.06
CA VAL A 57 4.16 -2.67 1.80
C VAL A 57 3.87 -3.48 3.07
N SER A 58 2.59 -3.64 3.41
CA SER A 58 2.17 -4.56 4.47
C SER A 58 2.48 -5.99 4.05
N LEU A 59 3.11 -6.76 4.93
CA LEU A 59 3.59 -8.10 4.66
C LEU A 59 2.97 -9.07 5.65
N VAL A 60 2.12 -9.96 5.17
CA VAL A 60 1.68 -11.13 5.93
C VAL A 60 2.34 -12.35 5.29
N PRO A 61 3.39 -12.92 5.90
CA PRO A 61 4.05 -14.09 5.35
C PRO A 61 3.08 -15.27 5.27
N PRO A 62 3.05 -16.01 4.14
CA PRO A 62 2.38 -17.30 4.08
C PRO A 62 2.86 -18.24 5.20
N SER A 63 1.99 -19.13 5.67
CA SER A 63 2.26 -20.03 6.80
C SER A 63 3.49 -20.93 6.65
N HIS A 64 3.91 -21.22 5.41
CA HIS A 64 5.11 -22.00 5.12
C HIS A 64 6.43 -21.19 5.24
N ILE A 65 6.35 -19.87 5.44
CA ILE A 65 7.50 -19.02 5.68
C ILE A 65 7.81 -19.02 7.18
N THR A 66 8.78 -19.86 7.57
CA THR A 66 9.18 -20.06 8.97
C THR A 66 10.66 -19.76 9.24
N THR A 67 11.42 -19.32 8.24
CA THR A 67 12.87 -19.09 8.34
C THR A 67 13.26 -17.77 7.69
N GLU A 68 14.40 -17.21 8.09
CA GLU A 68 14.97 -16.03 7.42
C GLU A 68 15.17 -16.28 5.93
N THR A 69 15.61 -17.48 5.53
CA THR A 69 15.88 -17.79 4.13
C THR A 69 14.59 -17.82 3.30
N SER A 70 13.50 -18.40 3.81
CA SER A 70 12.21 -18.40 3.12
C SER A 70 11.60 -17.00 3.07
N LEU A 71 11.72 -16.22 4.15
CA LEU A 71 11.28 -14.82 4.17
C LEU A 71 12.04 -13.97 3.14
N ALA A 72 13.36 -14.14 3.06
CA ALA A 72 14.20 -13.43 2.09
C ALA A 72 13.85 -13.79 0.64
N LYS A 73 13.45 -15.06 0.38
CA LYS A 73 12.99 -15.49 -0.96
C LYS A 73 11.68 -14.79 -1.33
N GLU A 74 10.73 -14.71 -0.39
CA GLU A 74 9.45 -14.04 -0.64
C GLU A 74 9.63 -12.53 -0.80
N ALA A 75 10.46 -11.90 0.03
CA ALA A 75 10.79 -10.49 -0.13
C ALA A 75 11.41 -10.19 -1.51
N ARG A 76 12.35 -11.02 -1.99
CA ARG A 76 12.91 -10.88 -3.35
C ARG A 76 11.87 -11.04 -4.44
N ARG A 77 10.91 -11.96 -4.27
CA ARG A 77 9.80 -12.13 -5.22
C ARG A 77 8.97 -10.85 -5.29
N ILE A 78 8.56 -10.29 -4.15
CA ILE A 78 7.77 -9.06 -4.08
C ILE A 78 8.54 -7.88 -4.70
N VAL A 79 9.84 -7.72 -4.37
CA VAL A 79 10.70 -6.66 -4.92
C VAL A 79 10.84 -6.75 -6.45
N ARG A 80 10.90 -7.97 -6.99
CA ARG A 80 10.96 -8.21 -8.44
C ARG A 80 9.64 -7.89 -9.14
N GLU A 81 8.52 -8.18 -8.50
CA GLU A 81 7.18 -7.91 -9.02
C GLU A 81 6.77 -6.44 -8.86
N LEU A 82 7.47 -5.67 -8.03
CA LEU A 82 7.26 -4.23 -7.86
C LEU A 82 7.65 -3.45 -9.13
N ASP A 83 6.63 -2.99 -9.85
CA ASP A 83 6.77 -2.14 -11.04
C ASP A 83 7.00 -0.67 -10.67
N VAL A 84 8.21 -0.39 -10.18
CA VAL A 84 8.64 0.94 -9.72
C VAL A 84 8.41 2.00 -10.82
N VAL A 85 8.83 1.72 -12.06
CA VAL A 85 8.78 2.70 -13.15
C VAL A 85 7.34 3.07 -13.51
N SER A 86 6.44 2.09 -13.60
CA SER A 86 5.03 2.37 -13.91
C SER A 86 4.32 3.12 -12.79
N GLN A 87 4.65 2.82 -11.52
CA GLN A 87 3.98 3.45 -10.37
C GLN A 87 4.45 4.88 -10.10
N VAL A 88 5.77 5.15 -10.19
CA VAL A 88 6.33 6.45 -9.77
C VAL A 88 7.16 7.15 -10.83
N GLY A 89 7.27 6.60 -12.05
CA GLY A 89 8.12 7.16 -13.11
C GLY A 89 7.80 8.62 -13.45
N ASP A 90 6.52 8.94 -13.64
CA ASP A 90 6.07 10.31 -13.90
C ASP A 90 6.34 11.23 -12.70
N LEU A 91 6.20 10.69 -11.48
CA LEU A 91 6.43 11.41 -10.22
C LEU A 91 7.90 11.79 -10.04
N VAL A 92 8.83 10.84 -10.20
CA VAL A 92 10.27 11.07 -10.03
C VAL A 92 10.86 11.97 -11.12
N MET A 93 10.26 11.98 -12.31
CA MET A 93 10.66 12.85 -13.41
C MET A 93 10.07 14.26 -13.34
N GLY A 94 9.01 14.46 -12.55
CA GLY A 94 8.14 15.64 -12.62
C GLY A 94 8.84 16.97 -12.32
N SER A 95 9.79 16.96 -11.38
CA SER A 95 10.62 18.13 -11.03
C SER A 95 11.76 18.37 -12.03
N GLY A 96 12.19 17.33 -12.76
CA GLY A 96 13.41 17.37 -13.55
C GLY A 96 14.67 17.55 -12.69
N GLU A 97 14.65 17.07 -11.45
CA GLU A 97 15.79 17.18 -10.52
C GLU A 97 16.49 15.82 -10.31
N GLY A 98 17.60 15.84 -9.58
CA GLY A 98 18.30 14.63 -9.20
C GLY A 98 18.86 13.91 -10.43
N ALA A 99 18.63 12.60 -10.51
CA ALA A 99 19.06 11.80 -11.65
C ALA A 99 18.35 12.17 -12.95
N PHE A 100 17.27 12.95 -12.91
CA PHE A 100 16.46 13.29 -14.09
C PHE A 100 16.77 14.66 -14.68
N GLN A 101 17.71 15.39 -14.08
CA GLN A 101 18.10 16.75 -14.48
C GLN A 101 18.86 16.77 -15.80
N SER A 102 19.87 15.93 -15.94
CA SER A 102 20.71 15.84 -17.15
C SER A 102 20.33 14.64 -18.05
N GLY A 103 19.27 13.92 -17.67
CA GLY A 103 18.65 12.87 -18.47
C GLY A 103 19.16 11.46 -18.18
N GLU A 104 20.10 11.27 -17.26
CA GLU A 104 20.67 9.97 -16.89
C GLU A 104 19.62 9.01 -16.33
N GLY A 105 18.63 9.52 -15.61
CA GLY A 105 17.49 8.78 -15.07
C GLY A 105 16.41 8.47 -16.12
N ARG A 106 16.55 8.94 -17.36
CA ARG A 106 15.53 8.83 -18.39
C ARG A 106 15.84 7.69 -19.37
N ALA A 107 14.79 7.08 -19.90
CA ALA A 107 14.85 6.10 -20.97
C ALA A 107 13.82 6.45 -22.05
N VAL A 108 13.99 5.89 -23.24
CA VAL A 108 13.02 6.04 -24.34
C VAL A 108 11.68 5.45 -23.92
N GLY A 109 10.63 6.27 -24.03
CA GLY A 109 9.25 5.90 -23.73
C GLY A 109 8.53 5.25 -24.92
N ARG A 110 7.30 4.78 -24.67
CA ARG A 110 6.43 4.23 -25.73
C ARG A 110 5.80 5.37 -26.53
N GLY A 111 6.49 5.80 -27.60
CA GLY A 111 6.01 6.82 -28.53
C GLY A 111 7.13 7.72 -29.01
N LYS A 112 7.00 8.26 -30.22
CA LYS A 112 8.02 9.15 -30.80
C LYS A 112 8.20 10.39 -29.91
N GLY A 113 9.43 10.59 -29.42
CA GLY A 113 9.79 11.74 -28.58
C GLY A 113 9.28 11.67 -27.14
N LYS A 114 8.72 10.53 -26.69
CA LYS A 114 8.34 10.34 -25.29
C LYS A 114 9.49 9.75 -24.49
N GLU A 115 9.62 10.21 -23.26
CA GLU A 115 10.56 9.69 -22.26
C GLU A 115 9.78 8.98 -21.15
N ARG A 116 10.48 8.13 -20.41
CA ARG A 116 10.02 7.51 -19.17
C ARG A 116 11.18 7.42 -18.19
N ALA A 117 10.91 7.14 -16.93
CA ALA A 117 11.98 6.78 -16.00
C ALA A 117 12.59 5.45 -16.45
N ARG A 118 13.92 5.36 -16.38
CA ARG A 118 14.60 4.06 -16.49
C ARG A 118 14.42 3.26 -15.19
N GLU A 119 14.85 2.01 -15.20
CA GLU A 119 14.90 1.22 -13.97
C GLU A 119 15.91 1.83 -12.97
N PRO A 120 15.59 1.85 -11.66
CA PRO A 120 16.54 2.29 -10.64
C PRO A 120 17.78 1.39 -10.64
N ASP A 121 18.93 1.97 -10.32
CA ASP A 121 20.21 1.23 -10.25
C ASP A 121 20.24 0.27 -9.07
N HIS A 122 19.56 0.63 -7.99
CA HIS A 122 19.50 -0.14 -6.76
C HIS A 122 18.06 -0.17 -6.23
N ARG A 123 17.64 -1.35 -5.78
CA ARG A 123 16.39 -1.66 -5.09
C ARG A 123 16.71 -2.34 -3.77
N MET A 124 17.36 -1.60 -2.89
CA MET A 124 17.66 -2.06 -1.52
C MET A 124 16.35 -2.40 -0.81
N TRP A 125 16.35 -3.40 0.05
CA TRP A 125 15.16 -3.70 0.84
C TRP A 125 15.47 -4.28 2.21
N ALA A 126 14.50 -4.17 3.11
CA ALA A 126 14.45 -4.91 4.37
C ALA A 126 13.02 -5.23 4.76
N CYS A 127 12.83 -6.34 5.46
CA CYS A 127 11.55 -6.74 6.03
C CYS A 127 11.71 -7.21 7.47
N ARG A 128 10.60 -7.07 8.21
CA ARG A 128 10.41 -7.61 9.56
C ARG A 128 9.01 -8.18 9.59
N ALA A 129 8.84 -9.44 9.98
CA ALA A 129 7.52 -10.07 10.01
C ALA A 129 7.42 -11.10 11.13
N LEU A 130 6.22 -11.22 11.71
CA LEU A 130 5.86 -12.34 12.57
C LEU A 130 5.56 -13.55 11.69
N CYS A 131 6.36 -14.59 11.85
CA CYS A 131 6.25 -15.83 11.12
C CYS A 131 5.86 -16.96 12.07
N LEU A 132 5.24 -18.01 11.54
CA LEU A 132 5.03 -19.24 12.30
C LEU A 132 6.38 -19.92 12.56
N LYS A 133 6.55 -20.44 13.77
CA LYS A 133 7.62 -21.40 14.07
C LYS A 133 7.36 -22.69 13.28
N GLU A 134 8.43 -23.43 12.98
CA GLU A 134 8.34 -24.68 12.25
C GLU A 134 7.39 -25.69 12.94
N GLY A 135 6.48 -26.28 12.15
CA GLY A 135 5.48 -27.24 12.66
C GLY A 135 4.29 -26.62 13.39
N LYS A 136 4.23 -25.29 13.53
CA LYS A 136 3.10 -24.58 14.15
C LYS A 136 2.05 -24.16 13.14
N ASN A 137 0.82 -23.97 13.62
CA ASN A 137 -0.33 -23.58 12.81
C ASN A 137 -0.98 -22.28 13.27
N GLY A 138 -0.49 -21.67 14.36
CA GLY A 138 -0.97 -20.38 14.87
C GLY A 138 -2.22 -20.46 15.75
N THR A 139 -2.66 -21.67 16.11
CA THR A 139 -3.86 -21.87 16.94
C THR A 139 -3.56 -22.00 18.43
N GLU A 140 -2.31 -22.26 18.80
CA GLU A 140 -1.90 -22.49 20.20
C GLU A 140 -1.47 -21.20 20.92
N GLY A 141 -1.64 -20.05 20.28
CA GLY A 141 -1.35 -18.71 20.82
C GLY A 141 -0.07 -18.08 20.30
N GLU A 142 0.38 -17.01 20.95
CA GLU A 142 1.51 -16.18 20.51
C GLU A 142 2.84 -16.95 20.43
N GLU A 143 2.99 -18.00 21.25
CA GLU A 143 4.18 -18.86 21.26
C GLU A 143 4.38 -19.65 19.97
N ASP A 144 3.37 -19.73 19.09
CA ASP A 144 3.50 -20.30 17.75
C ASP A 144 4.27 -19.39 16.80
N TYR A 145 4.51 -18.13 17.17
CA TYR A 145 5.12 -17.13 16.31
C TYR A 145 6.50 -16.71 16.79
N HIS A 146 7.29 -16.21 15.84
CA HIS A 146 8.57 -15.57 16.12
C HIS A 146 8.82 -14.46 15.09
N LEU A 147 9.55 -13.43 15.51
CA LEU A 147 9.96 -12.34 14.63
C LEU A 147 11.13 -12.81 13.76
N ILE A 148 10.99 -12.65 12.44
CA ILE A 148 12.05 -12.87 11.47
C ILE A 148 12.33 -11.55 10.73
N GLU A 149 13.61 -11.29 10.48
CA GLU A 149 14.08 -10.09 9.81
C GLU A 149 15.03 -10.47 8.68
N SER A 150 14.99 -9.76 7.55
CA SER A 150 15.93 -9.96 6.45
C SER A 150 16.13 -8.68 5.66
N PHE A 151 17.25 -8.57 4.93
CA PHE A 151 17.56 -7.40 4.12
C PHE A 151 18.45 -7.75 2.91
N ASN A 152 18.54 -6.81 1.96
CA ASN A 152 19.47 -6.87 0.84
C ASN A 152 19.87 -5.45 0.40
N ASP A 153 21.16 -5.26 0.20
CA ASP A 153 21.76 -3.99 -0.23
C ASP A 153 21.58 -3.73 -1.74
N ASP A 154 21.35 -4.76 -2.54
CA ASP A 154 21.22 -4.66 -4.01
C ASP A 154 22.34 -3.84 -4.68
N GLY A 155 23.59 -4.07 -4.29
CA GLY A 155 24.77 -3.36 -4.80
C GLY A 155 25.06 -2.02 -4.13
N GLU A 156 24.09 -1.40 -3.45
CA GLU A 156 24.25 -0.17 -2.67
C GLU A 156 24.69 -0.53 -1.24
N LYS A 157 25.98 -0.80 -1.06
CA LYS A 157 26.56 -1.30 0.20
C LYS A 157 26.02 -0.57 1.45
N PHE A 158 25.56 -1.35 2.43
CA PHE A 158 24.89 -0.95 3.68
C PHE A 158 23.49 -0.33 3.53
N GLY A 159 22.92 -0.33 2.33
CA GLY A 159 21.61 0.23 2.06
C GLY A 159 20.46 -0.55 2.69
N GLY A 160 20.43 -1.87 2.51
CA GLY A 160 19.43 -2.76 3.10
C GLY A 160 19.55 -2.81 4.62
N GLU A 161 20.77 -2.88 5.14
CA GLU A 161 21.03 -2.82 6.58
C GLU A 161 20.51 -1.50 7.18
N ARG A 162 20.68 -0.37 6.48
CA ARG A 162 20.14 0.92 6.91
C ARG A 162 18.61 0.92 6.95
N ILE A 163 17.94 0.32 5.96
CA ILE A 163 16.47 0.17 5.98
C ILE A 163 16.05 -0.65 7.19
N LEU A 164 16.68 -1.80 7.43
CA LEU A 164 16.36 -2.67 8.57
C LEU A 164 16.52 -1.94 9.91
N LYS A 165 17.58 -1.14 10.05
CA LYS A 165 17.79 -0.31 11.24
C LYS A 165 16.61 0.65 11.49
N VAL A 166 16.12 1.33 10.46
CA VAL A 166 14.94 2.20 10.58
C VAL A 166 13.70 1.41 11.00
N LEU A 167 13.47 0.24 10.40
CA LEU A 167 12.32 -0.59 10.76
C LEU A 167 12.36 -1.03 12.24
N ARG A 168 13.55 -1.36 12.76
CA ARG A 168 13.76 -1.68 14.19
C ARG A 168 13.50 -0.46 15.09
N GLU A 169 14.06 0.69 14.75
CA GLU A 169 13.87 1.94 15.52
C GLU A 169 12.40 2.36 15.62
N GLN A 170 11.61 2.07 14.58
CA GLN A 170 10.18 2.38 14.53
C GLN A 170 9.30 1.23 15.05
N ASN A 171 9.89 0.12 15.53
CA ASN A 171 9.16 -1.11 15.90
C ASN A 171 8.19 -1.60 14.82
N ALA A 172 8.49 -1.34 13.55
CA ALA A 172 7.62 -1.74 12.44
C ALA A 172 7.78 -3.23 12.16
N VAL A 173 6.69 -3.97 12.24
CA VAL A 173 6.60 -5.41 12.01
C VAL A 173 5.51 -5.65 10.95
N ASP A 174 5.58 -6.79 10.28
CA ASP A 174 4.70 -7.17 9.16
C ASP A 174 4.79 -6.17 8.01
N VAL A 175 6.01 -5.77 7.68
CA VAL A 175 6.32 -4.83 6.61
C VAL A 175 7.53 -5.25 5.78
N LEU A 176 7.49 -4.93 4.49
CA LEU A 176 8.63 -4.92 3.57
C LEU A 176 8.81 -3.49 3.07
N THR A 177 10.02 -2.95 3.21
CA THR A 177 10.38 -1.66 2.60
C THR A 177 11.43 -1.85 1.53
N VAL A 178 11.22 -1.21 0.38
CA VAL A 178 12.13 -1.17 -0.76
C VAL A 178 12.52 0.28 -0.99
N CYS A 179 13.81 0.60 -0.97
CA CYS A 179 14.31 1.91 -1.37
C CYS A 179 14.94 1.80 -2.76
N ALA A 180 14.38 2.54 -3.71
CA ALA A 180 14.87 2.67 -5.07
C ALA A 180 15.80 3.88 -5.16
N ARG A 181 16.97 3.70 -5.79
CA ARG A 181 17.91 4.78 -6.10
C ARG A 181 18.17 4.85 -7.59
N TRP A 182 18.05 6.05 -8.16
CA TRP A 182 18.59 6.41 -9.47
C TRP A 182 19.85 7.25 -9.27
N TYR A 183 20.94 6.83 -9.90
CA TYR A 183 22.23 7.48 -9.98
C TYR A 183 22.33 8.29 -11.26
N GLY A 184 22.77 9.54 -11.16
CA GLY A 184 22.92 10.46 -12.29
C GLY A 184 24.34 10.96 -12.50
N GLY A 185 25.36 10.34 -11.90
CA GLY A 185 26.76 10.64 -12.23
C GLY A 185 27.66 10.97 -11.05
N ASP A 186 27.11 11.45 -9.93
CA ASP A 186 27.92 11.87 -8.77
C ASP A 186 27.77 10.98 -7.54
N MET A 187 28.91 10.63 -6.96
CA MET A 187 28.97 9.93 -5.68
C MET A 187 28.70 10.91 -4.53
N ILE A 188 27.47 10.91 -4.02
CA ILE A 188 27.08 11.74 -2.86
C ILE A 188 27.65 11.22 -1.51
N GLY A 189 28.42 10.12 -1.52
CA GLY A 189 29.12 9.63 -0.33
C GLY A 189 28.16 9.23 0.80
N PRO A 190 28.54 9.46 2.08
CA PRO A 190 27.75 9.02 3.24
C PRO A 190 26.34 9.62 3.34
N ILE A 191 26.05 10.77 2.71
CA ILE A 191 24.73 11.42 2.80
C ILE A 191 23.61 10.53 2.23
N ARG A 192 23.94 9.61 1.29
CA ARG A 192 23.00 8.61 0.77
C ARG A 192 22.28 7.83 1.86
N PHE A 193 22.97 7.53 2.97
CA PHE A 193 22.38 6.79 4.07
C PHE A 193 21.35 7.59 4.86
N GLN A 194 21.48 8.91 4.90
CA GLN A 194 20.47 9.80 5.47
C GLN A 194 19.24 9.82 4.56
N HIS A 195 19.43 9.96 3.24
CA HIS A 195 18.32 9.94 2.30
C HIS A 195 17.55 8.63 2.30
N ILE A 196 18.26 7.48 2.31
CA ILE A 196 17.64 6.15 2.47
C ILE A 196 16.77 6.13 3.74
N ALA A 197 17.30 6.60 4.87
CA ALA A 197 16.55 6.60 6.12
C ALA A 197 15.32 7.51 6.05
N THR A 198 15.45 8.72 5.51
CA THR A 198 14.35 9.70 5.40
C THR A 198 13.23 9.19 4.50
N THR A 199 13.54 8.62 3.33
CA THR A 199 12.52 8.09 2.42
C THR A 199 11.80 6.89 3.04
N VAL A 200 12.53 5.98 3.69
CA VAL A 200 11.95 4.83 4.41
C VAL A 200 11.02 5.27 5.54
N GLN A 201 11.45 6.21 6.39
CA GLN A 201 10.62 6.73 7.47
C GLN A 201 9.32 7.35 6.94
N THR A 202 9.42 8.05 5.81
CA THR A 202 8.27 8.72 5.20
C THR A 202 7.27 7.70 4.62
N SER A 203 7.74 6.73 3.83
CA SER A 203 6.86 5.70 3.26
C SER A 203 6.25 4.81 4.35
N LEU A 204 7.02 4.47 5.38
CA LEU A 204 6.56 3.69 6.52
C LEU A 204 5.46 4.41 7.29
N LYS A 205 5.65 5.71 7.60
CA LYS A 205 4.63 6.51 8.29
C LYS A 205 3.31 6.52 7.53
N SER A 206 3.36 6.68 6.21
CA SER A 206 2.15 6.63 5.37
C SER A 206 1.50 5.25 5.37
N LEU A 207 2.27 4.16 5.29
CA LEU A 207 1.72 2.81 5.38
C LEU A 207 1.03 2.57 6.73
N LEU A 208 1.69 2.92 7.84
CA LEU A 208 1.12 2.72 9.18
C LEU A 208 -0.19 3.50 9.36
N HIS A 209 -0.30 4.68 8.76
CA HIS A 209 -1.55 5.43 8.72
C HIS A 209 -2.65 4.68 7.95
N PHE A 210 -2.34 4.10 6.77
CA PHE A 210 -3.30 3.29 6.03
C PHE A 210 -3.71 2.01 6.77
N VAL A 211 -2.77 1.36 7.46
CA VAL A 211 -3.05 0.21 8.32
C VAL A 211 -4.02 0.59 9.43
N GLN A 212 -3.77 1.71 10.12
CA GLN A 212 -4.67 2.20 11.15
C GLN A 212 -6.08 2.49 10.62
N LEU A 213 -6.19 3.13 9.44
CA LEU A 213 -7.50 3.37 8.81
C LEU A 213 -8.23 2.07 8.50
N ARG A 214 -7.54 1.08 7.90
CA ARG A 214 -8.11 -0.24 7.61
C ARG A 214 -8.62 -0.89 8.89
N ASP A 215 -7.80 -0.96 9.92
CA ASP A 215 -8.12 -1.67 11.17
C ASP A 215 -9.34 -1.04 11.86
N LEU A 216 -9.41 0.29 11.91
CA LEU A 216 -10.57 1.00 12.46
C LEU A 216 -11.85 0.77 11.65
N ARG A 217 -11.75 0.73 10.31
CA ARG A 217 -12.90 0.46 9.43
C ARG A 217 -13.40 -0.97 9.61
N THR A 218 -12.51 -1.95 9.64
CA THR A 218 -12.86 -3.36 9.89
C THR A 218 -13.50 -3.53 11.27
N ALA A 219 -12.98 -2.88 12.31
CA ALA A 219 -13.57 -2.91 13.64
C ALA A 219 -15.00 -2.31 13.67
N LEU A 220 -15.24 -1.23 12.92
CA LEU A 220 -16.58 -0.63 12.80
C LEU A 220 -17.59 -1.55 12.09
N GLU A 221 -17.15 -2.26 11.06
CA GLU A 221 -17.99 -3.22 10.34
C GLU A 221 -18.37 -4.40 11.23
N ALA A 222 -17.40 -4.95 11.97
CA ALA A 222 -17.65 -6.00 12.96
C ALA A 222 -18.64 -5.54 14.05
N LEU A 223 -18.47 -4.33 14.59
CA LEU A 223 -19.40 -3.76 15.57
C LEU A 223 -20.81 -3.56 15.00
N ASP A 224 -20.92 -3.16 13.72
CA ASP A 224 -22.22 -3.02 13.05
C ASP A 224 -22.93 -4.38 12.89
N GLU A 225 -22.18 -5.44 12.54
CA GLU A 225 -22.70 -6.81 12.45
C GLU A 225 -23.21 -7.30 13.81
N GLU A 226 -22.40 -7.18 14.86
CA GLU A 226 -22.78 -7.55 16.23
C GLU A 226 -24.02 -6.80 16.72
N ILE A 227 -24.09 -5.48 16.51
CA ILE A 227 -25.25 -4.66 16.87
C ILE A 227 -26.50 -5.12 16.09
N THR A 228 -26.35 -5.51 14.83
CA THR A 228 -27.45 -6.01 14.00
C THR A 228 -27.99 -7.33 14.56
N LEU A 229 -27.10 -8.26 14.93
CA LEU A 229 -27.46 -9.52 15.56
C LEU A 229 -28.16 -9.32 16.92
N LEU A 230 -27.63 -8.44 17.78
CA LEU A 230 -28.24 -8.13 19.08
C LEU A 230 -29.64 -7.52 18.94
N ARG A 231 -29.85 -6.65 17.94
CA ARG A 231 -31.17 -6.08 17.65
C ARG A 231 -32.14 -7.13 17.15
N ALA A 232 -31.70 -8.03 16.26
CA ALA A 232 -32.52 -9.12 15.77
C ALA A 232 -32.94 -10.08 16.89
N ALA A 233 -32.03 -10.38 17.82
CA ALA A 233 -32.31 -11.23 18.99
C ALA A 233 -33.29 -10.60 20.00
N THR A 234 -33.33 -9.27 20.07
CA THR A 234 -34.18 -8.52 21.02
C THR A 234 -35.56 -8.17 20.45
N ALA A 235 -35.75 -8.29 19.13
CA ALA A 235 -37.01 -7.94 18.47
C ALA A 235 -38.11 -8.98 18.82
N PRO A 236 -39.32 -8.55 19.25
CA PRO A 236 -40.43 -9.48 19.46
C PRO A 236 -40.82 -10.13 18.12
N THR A 237 -41.08 -11.44 18.15
CA THR A 237 -41.45 -12.25 16.98
C THR A 237 -42.80 -11.81 16.40
N SER A 238 -42.82 -10.74 15.60
CA SER A 238 -43.99 -10.36 14.80
C SER A 238 -43.58 -9.59 13.55
N SER A 239 -43.24 -10.33 12.49
CA SER A 239 -43.65 -10.08 11.09
C SER A 239 -42.75 -10.85 10.13
N ALA A 240 -43.38 -11.59 9.21
CA ALA A 240 -42.72 -12.37 8.16
C ALA A 240 -41.78 -11.51 7.28
N PRO A 241 -40.68 -12.09 6.75
CA PRO A 241 -39.72 -11.33 5.96
C PRO A 241 -40.30 -11.05 4.57
N SER A 242 -40.34 -9.76 4.21
CA SER A 242 -40.46 -9.34 2.81
C SER A 242 -39.10 -9.55 2.15
N GLN A 243 -39.09 -10.35 1.07
CA GLN A 243 -37.91 -10.54 0.22
C GLN A 243 -37.58 -9.19 -0.42
N ASN A 244 -36.57 -8.50 0.09
CA ASN A 244 -35.88 -7.46 -0.66
C ASN A 244 -34.74 -8.14 -1.41
N ASP A 245 -34.82 -8.04 -2.73
CA ASP A 245 -33.76 -8.44 -3.66
C ASP A 245 -32.40 -7.85 -3.23
N PRO A 246 -31.29 -8.58 -3.48
CA PRO A 246 -29.97 -8.09 -3.15
C PRO A 246 -29.68 -6.85 -3.99
N ALA A 247 -29.74 -5.68 -3.35
CA ALA A 247 -29.18 -4.47 -3.91
C ALA A 247 -27.71 -4.77 -4.23
N ILE A 248 -27.38 -4.71 -5.52
CA ILE A 248 -26.02 -4.83 -6.04
C ILE A 248 -25.15 -3.90 -5.19
N ALA A 249 -24.27 -4.53 -4.40
CA ALA A 249 -23.39 -3.83 -3.49
C ALA A 249 -22.61 -2.78 -4.28
N SER A 250 -22.69 -1.53 -3.84
CA SER A 250 -21.65 -0.57 -4.18
C SER A 250 -20.31 -1.20 -3.82
N ASN A 251 -19.36 -1.16 -4.74
CA ASN A 251 -18.06 -1.83 -4.66
C ASN A 251 -17.11 -1.25 -3.58
N GLY A 252 -17.66 -0.69 -2.48
CA GLY A 252 -16.93 -0.07 -1.38
C GLY A 252 -17.68 -0.21 -0.06
N GLY A 253 -16.93 -0.48 1.01
CA GLY A 253 -17.40 -0.60 2.38
C GLY A 253 -17.93 0.73 2.94
N LYS A 254 -18.79 0.64 3.95
CA LYS A 254 -19.54 1.79 4.51
C LYS A 254 -18.64 2.91 5.02
N TYR A 255 -17.42 2.59 5.44
CA TYR A 255 -16.48 3.51 6.08
C TYR A 255 -15.27 3.87 5.21
N ASP A 256 -15.20 3.37 3.97
CA ASP A 256 -14.01 3.49 3.10
C ASP A 256 -13.66 4.94 2.72
N THR A 257 -14.66 5.81 2.69
CA THR A 257 -14.49 7.23 2.36
C THR A 257 -13.98 8.08 3.52
N ILE A 258 -13.87 7.52 4.72
CA ILE A 258 -13.43 8.26 5.92
C ILE A 258 -11.92 8.12 6.08
N GLU A 259 -11.18 9.17 5.77
CA GLU A 259 -9.71 9.25 5.91
C GLU A 259 -9.26 9.81 7.28
N ASP A 260 -10.19 10.36 8.07
CA ASP A 260 -9.89 10.92 9.39
C ASP A 260 -9.95 9.83 10.47
N VAL A 261 -8.77 9.49 11.01
CA VAL A 261 -8.59 8.55 12.12
C VAL A 261 -9.40 8.94 13.36
N ALA A 262 -9.36 10.21 13.78
CA ALA A 262 -10.08 10.66 14.97
C ALA A 262 -11.60 10.58 14.78
N LYS A 263 -12.08 10.78 13.55
CA LYS A 263 -13.50 10.55 13.22
C LYS A 263 -13.87 9.07 13.35
N LEU A 264 -13.05 8.16 12.83
CA LEU A 264 -13.28 6.71 12.95
C LEU A 264 -13.26 6.26 14.42
N GLU A 265 -12.30 6.72 15.21
CA GLU A 265 -12.23 6.41 16.65
C GLU A 265 -13.48 6.87 17.43
N ARG A 266 -14.00 8.06 17.11
CA ARG A 266 -15.27 8.54 17.70
C ARG A 266 -16.45 7.66 17.32
N LEU A 267 -16.49 7.17 16.09
CA LEU A 267 -17.53 6.24 15.64
C LEU A 267 -17.44 4.91 16.37
N ILE A 268 -16.22 4.36 16.57
CA ILE A 268 -16.02 3.11 17.32
C ILE A 268 -16.60 3.25 18.72
N LYS A 269 -16.20 4.30 19.46
CA LYS A 269 -16.71 4.57 20.82
C LYS A 269 -18.23 4.67 20.86
N ALA A 270 -18.85 5.31 19.85
CA ALA A 270 -20.31 5.42 19.76
C ALA A 270 -20.98 4.05 19.51
N LYS A 271 -20.36 3.18 18.71
CA LYS A 271 -20.82 1.83 18.41
C LYS A 271 -20.68 0.90 19.61
N GLU A 272 -19.53 0.90 20.27
CA GLU A 272 -19.29 0.16 21.52
C GLU A 272 -20.32 0.53 22.59
N LYS A 273 -20.61 1.83 22.78
CA LYS A 273 -21.66 2.27 23.70
C LYS A 273 -23.04 1.74 23.31
N THR A 274 -23.35 1.70 22.01
CA THR A 274 -24.62 1.16 21.52
C THR A 274 -24.72 -0.35 21.78
N LYS A 275 -23.65 -1.10 21.51
CA LYS A 275 -23.54 -2.53 21.80
C LYS A 275 -23.77 -2.80 23.28
N ALA A 276 -23.05 -2.12 24.17
CA ALA A 276 -23.18 -2.28 25.61
C ALA A 276 -24.62 -2.02 26.12
N ILE A 277 -25.29 -1.00 25.57
CA ILE A 277 -26.71 -0.73 25.90
C ILE A 277 -27.61 -1.90 25.47
N LEU A 278 -27.39 -2.48 24.29
CA LEU A 278 -28.19 -3.62 23.81
C LEU A 278 -27.93 -4.90 24.62
N GLU A 279 -26.67 -5.18 24.96
CA GLU A 279 -26.30 -6.31 25.82
C GLU A 279 -26.97 -6.20 27.20
N SER A 280 -26.97 -5.00 27.80
CA SER A 280 -27.63 -4.79 29.10
C SER A 280 -29.15 -5.03 29.07
N LYS A 281 -29.79 -4.81 27.91
CA LYS A 281 -31.22 -5.09 27.71
C LYS A 281 -31.51 -6.57 27.49
N GLN A 282 -30.55 -7.34 27.01
CA GLN A 282 -30.68 -8.78 26.84
C GLN A 282 -30.50 -9.53 28.16
N SER A 283 -29.69 -8.97 29.08
CA SER A 283 -29.46 -9.53 30.41
C SER A 283 -30.51 -9.13 31.47
N SER A 284 -31.41 -8.18 31.14
CA SER A 284 -32.48 -7.70 32.03
C SER A 284 -33.80 -8.38 31.68
#